data_AF-A0A9D2ICH6-F1
#
_entry.id   AF-A0A9D2ICH6-F1
#
_cell.length_a   1.000
_cell.length_b   1.000
_cell.length_c   1.000
_cell.angle_alpha   90.00
_cell.angle_beta   90.00
_cell.angle_gamma   90.00
#
_symmetry.space_group_name_H-M   'P 1'
#
loop_
_entity.id
_entity.type
_entity.pdbx_description
1 polymer ?
#
loop_
_entity_poly.entity_id
_entity_poly.type
_entity_poly.pdbx_seq_one_letter_code
_entity_poly.pdbx_strand_id
1 'polypeptide(L)'
;MAITSKQLRESWLKFYESKGHVNVGAVSLIGDGTTGVMFNVAGMQPLMPYLLGKPHPLGKRLCNVQGCVRTVDIESVGDESHFTFFEMMGNWSLGDYFKKEKTAWTYELLTKVYGLDGAKLCSTVFEGNESAPRDEETAALLKGLGIAPDHVFYLPKSDNWWELEGTVGTPCGPDNEWFYPIDANNPSPAFPDDYVEIGNDVYMQYRKTEEGYVPLENKNVDTGFGLDRMLLFLNGLNDGYKTDLFAGAIAKLESLTGKNYDSDAGARKAMRIVADHVRTTVMLIGDVNGILPSNTGAGYILRRLMRRAIRYCRQLGVHPGETMQSVASVFIDEVYGEAYPLLVEKKEYILGEIAKEADRFEAMLEKGMAEFEKCVAGIERKNAFMSQKDPAYVKETTIGGKQAFRLYDTYGFPIEFTTELAEERGYGVDRAGFDEAFKEHQEKSRGDLHAGEAKGGLESHSEQAIKYHTATHLLNAALKTVLSPDVNQKGSNITDERMRFDFNFSRAMTPEEVKAVEELVNEKIGEDIPVVYREMSLEEARAEHFVGVFDSKYGDVVKTYSIGEFSKEMCGGPHVTRTGELGHFKIVKEQSSSAGVRRIKAILE
;
A
#
# COMPACT_ATOMS: atom_id res chain seq x y z
N MET A 1 -21.01 -2.12 -24.52
CA MET A 1 -19.82 -1.28 -24.32
C MET A 1 -19.33 -0.81 -25.68
N ALA A 2 -19.11 0.50 -25.84
CA ALA A 2 -18.55 1.13 -27.03
C ALA A 2 -17.04 0.84 -27.20
N ILE A 3 -16.32 0.68 -26.08
CA ILE A 3 -14.90 0.31 -26.05
C ILE A 3 -14.63 -0.52 -24.79
N THR A 4 -13.80 -1.56 -24.89
CA THR A 4 -13.33 -2.34 -23.72
C THR A 4 -12.05 -1.76 -23.14
N SER A 5 -11.72 -2.09 -21.89
CA SER A 5 -10.46 -1.73 -21.24
C SER A 5 -9.24 -2.16 -22.08
N LYS A 6 -9.27 -3.38 -22.64
CA LYS A 6 -8.23 -3.88 -23.56
C LYS A 6 -8.09 -3.01 -24.81
N GLN A 7 -9.22 -2.70 -25.47
CA GLN A 7 -9.21 -1.85 -26.66
C GLN A 7 -8.68 -0.45 -26.35
N LEU A 8 -9.04 0.11 -25.18
CA LEU A 8 -8.58 1.43 -24.75
C LEU A 8 -7.06 1.47 -24.49
N ARG A 9 -6.51 0.47 -23.79
CA ARG A 9 -5.05 0.32 -23.61
C ARG A 9 -4.34 0.25 -24.96
N GLU A 10 -4.82 -0.63 -25.85
CA GLU A 10 -4.22 -0.83 -27.17
C GLU A 10 -4.29 0.42 -28.05
N SER A 11 -5.44 1.12 -28.07
CA SER A 11 -5.59 2.32 -28.89
C SER A 11 -4.67 3.45 -28.42
N TRP A 12 -4.48 3.60 -27.10
CA TRP A 12 -3.54 4.58 -26.55
C TRP A 12 -2.10 4.30 -27.01
N LEU A 13 -1.63 3.07 -26.80
CA LEU A 13 -0.27 2.66 -27.14
C LEU A 13 -0.01 2.77 -28.64
N LYS A 14 -0.89 2.22 -29.48
CA LYS A 14 -0.76 2.27 -30.94
C LYS A 14 -0.78 3.70 -31.47
N PHE A 15 -1.59 4.58 -30.88
CA PHE A 15 -1.64 5.98 -31.28
C PHE A 15 -0.29 6.66 -31.05
N TYR A 16 0.30 6.56 -29.85
CA TYR A 16 1.59 7.20 -29.57
C TYR A 16 2.77 6.51 -30.25
N GLU A 17 2.75 5.19 -30.42
CA GLU A 17 3.73 4.49 -31.26
C GLU A 17 3.73 5.03 -32.70
N SER A 18 2.55 5.35 -33.26
CA SER A 18 2.44 5.99 -34.58
C SER A 18 3.04 7.41 -34.63
N LYS A 19 3.20 8.08 -33.47
CA LYS A 19 3.88 9.38 -33.32
C LYS A 19 5.37 9.24 -32.97
N GLY A 20 5.89 8.01 -32.98
CA GLY A 20 7.29 7.69 -32.73
C GLY A 20 7.65 7.51 -31.25
N HIS A 21 6.66 7.32 -30.37
CA HIS A 21 6.90 6.95 -28.98
C HIS A 21 7.24 5.47 -28.85
N VAL A 22 8.02 5.14 -27.83
CA VAL A 22 8.30 3.76 -27.44
C VAL A 22 7.43 3.41 -26.24
N ASN A 23 6.72 2.28 -26.30
CA ASN A 23 6.05 1.72 -25.12
C ASN A 23 7.10 1.24 -24.11
N VAL A 24 7.18 1.89 -22.95
CA VAL A 24 8.17 1.57 -21.91
C VAL A 24 7.67 0.55 -20.89
N GLY A 25 6.41 0.12 -21.01
CA GLY A 25 5.77 -0.79 -20.05
C GLY A 25 5.42 -0.11 -18.72
N ALA A 26 4.65 -0.84 -17.90
CA ALA A 26 4.40 -0.45 -16.52
C ALA A 26 5.59 -0.82 -15.64
N VAL A 27 5.87 -0.01 -14.62
CA VAL A 27 6.80 -0.33 -13.54
C VAL A 27 6.05 -0.76 -12.28
N SER A 28 6.82 -1.24 -11.30
CA SER A 28 6.37 -1.59 -9.95
C SER A 28 5.36 -0.58 -9.38
N LEU A 29 4.29 -1.07 -8.78
CA LEU A 29 3.34 -0.27 -8.00
C LEU A 29 3.95 0.24 -6.69
N ILE A 30 4.95 -0.47 -6.18
CA ILE A 30 5.68 -0.11 -4.97
C ILE A 30 6.71 0.95 -5.32
N GLY A 31 6.73 2.05 -4.56
CA GLY A 31 7.72 3.10 -4.71
C GLY A 31 9.13 2.57 -4.44
N ASP A 32 10.11 3.02 -5.22
CA ASP A 32 11.51 2.64 -5.09
C ASP A 32 12.26 3.46 -4.02
N GLY A 33 11.54 4.32 -3.29
CA GLY A 33 12.06 5.22 -2.26
C GLY A 33 12.66 6.52 -2.78
N THR A 34 12.81 6.70 -4.10
CA THR A 34 13.47 7.88 -4.69
C THR A 34 12.63 9.15 -4.61
N THR A 35 11.30 9.00 -4.66
CA THR A 35 10.33 10.11 -4.59
C THR A 35 9.65 10.23 -3.22
N GLY A 36 10.02 9.36 -2.26
CA GLY A 36 9.45 9.33 -0.91
C GLY A 36 8.02 8.78 -0.82
N VAL A 37 7.40 8.38 -1.93
CA VAL A 37 6.05 7.79 -1.94
C VAL A 37 6.10 6.29 -1.67
N MET A 38 5.07 5.79 -0.99
CA MET A 38 4.92 4.36 -0.69
C MET A 38 4.50 3.56 -1.92
N PHE A 39 3.57 4.11 -2.71
CA PHE A 39 3.09 3.55 -3.95
C PHE A 39 3.21 4.57 -5.06
N ASN A 40 3.39 4.11 -6.28
CA ASN A 40 3.27 4.97 -7.45
C ASN A 40 1.81 5.44 -7.58
N VAL A 41 1.61 6.76 -7.50
CA VAL A 41 0.29 7.43 -7.57
C VAL A 41 0.04 8.11 -8.92
N ALA A 42 1.07 8.23 -9.75
CA ALA A 42 1.01 8.83 -11.08
C ALA A 42 2.05 8.18 -12.03
N GLY A 43 1.74 8.19 -13.33
CA GLY A 43 2.62 7.65 -14.37
C GLY A 43 3.98 8.33 -14.48
N MET A 44 4.08 9.59 -14.05
CA MET A 44 5.27 10.41 -14.20
C MET A 44 6.37 10.13 -13.16
N GLN A 45 6.02 9.55 -11.99
CA GLN A 45 6.95 9.37 -10.88
C GLN A 45 8.20 8.53 -11.23
N PRO A 46 8.07 7.41 -11.97
CA PRO A 46 9.22 6.63 -12.44
C PRO A 46 10.10 7.41 -13.43
N LEU A 47 9.58 8.49 -14.02
CA LEU A 47 10.27 9.28 -15.03
C LEU A 47 10.96 10.53 -14.48
N MET A 48 10.86 10.79 -13.18
CA MET A 48 11.41 11.99 -12.53
C MET A 48 12.88 12.28 -12.92
N PRO A 49 13.81 11.31 -12.88
CA PRO A 49 15.21 11.59 -13.21
C PRO A 49 15.40 12.07 -14.65
N TYR A 50 14.56 11.56 -15.58
CA TYR A 50 14.68 11.87 -17.00
C TYR A 50 14.04 13.21 -17.35
N LEU A 51 12.95 13.57 -16.67
CA LEU A 51 12.34 14.91 -16.76
C LEU A 51 13.30 16.00 -16.26
N LEU A 52 14.25 15.65 -15.37
CA LEU A 52 15.33 16.53 -14.92
C LEU A 52 16.55 16.56 -15.85
N GLY A 53 16.50 15.88 -17.00
CA GLY A 53 17.53 15.93 -18.04
C GLY A 53 18.43 14.69 -18.14
N LYS A 54 18.23 13.67 -17.30
CA LYS A 54 18.92 12.38 -17.49
C LYS A 54 18.43 11.73 -18.80
N PRO A 55 19.32 11.20 -19.65
CA PRO A 55 18.89 10.44 -20.82
C PRO A 55 18.15 9.16 -20.42
N HIS A 56 16.99 8.91 -21.03
CA HIS A 56 16.27 7.65 -20.88
C HIS A 56 16.78 6.61 -21.89
N PRO A 57 17.00 5.34 -21.50
CA PRO A 57 17.61 4.32 -22.36
C PRO A 57 16.80 4.01 -23.63
N LEU A 58 15.48 4.20 -23.58
CA LEU A 58 14.56 3.96 -24.71
C LEU A 58 14.29 5.22 -25.56
N GLY A 59 15.04 6.30 -25.36
CA GLY A 59 14.93 7.53 -26.14
C GLY A 59 14.09 8.61 -25.48
N LYS A 60 13.63 9.59 -26.27
CA LYS A 60 13.01 10.84 -25.76
C LYS A 60 11.47 10.87 -25.81
N ARG A 61 10.85 9.93 -26.52
CA ARG A 61 9.39 9.83 -26.67
C ARG A 61 8.92 8.52 -26.07
N LEU A 62 8.20 8.57 -24.97
CA LEU A 62 7.85 7.39 -24.18
C LEU A 62 6.33 7.34 -23.99
N CYS A 63 5.73 6.17 -23.97
CA CYS A 63 4.33 5.99 -23.58
C CYS A 63 4.17 4.72 -22.77
N ASN A 64 3.12 4.64 -21.94
CA ASN A 64 2.73 3.41 -21.28
C ASN A 64 1.28 3.49 -20.79
N VAL A 65 0.86 2.42 -20.13
CA VAL A 65 -0.30 2.38 -19.23
C VAL A 65 0.23 1.94 -17.87
N GLN A 66 0.30 2.86 -16.91
CA GLN A 66 0.89 2.63 -15.60
C GLN A 66 -0.20 2.34 -14.57
N GLY A 67 -0.05 1.26 -13.80
CA GLY A 67 -0.91 1.04 -12.64
C GLY A 67 -0.55 2.00 -11.49
N CYS A 68 -1.55 2.51 -10.80
CA CYS A 68 -1.40 3.44 -9.68
C CYS A 68 -2.21 2.97 -8.48
N VAL A 69 -1.72 3.24 -7.27
CA VAL A 69 -2.45 2.94 -6.03
C VAL A 69 -2.62 4.21 -5.20
N ARG A 70 -3.87 4.57 -4.88
CA ARG A 70 -4.22 5.70 -4.03
C ARG A 70 -4.79 5.23 -2.70
N THR A 71 -4.20 5.74 -1.61
CA THR A 71 -4.62 5.40 -0.24
C THR A 71 -5.60 6.40 0.36
N VAL A 72 -5.70 7.60 -0.22
CA VAL A 72 -6.62 8.66 0.22
C VAL A 72 -8.07 8.33 -0.07
N ASP A 73 -8.32 7.55 -1.12
CA ASP A 73 -9.67 7.21 -1.61
C ASP A 73 -10.27 5.98 -0.91
N ILE A 74 -9.53 5.33 0.01
CA ILE A 74 -9.96 4.07 0.63
C ILE A 74 -11.35 4.18 1.26
N GLU A 75 -11.65 5.26 1.98
CA GLU A 75 -12.95 5.42 2.65
C GLU A 75 -14.11 5.62 1.68
N SER A 76 -13.85 6.25 0.53
CA SER A 76 -14.84 6.52 -0.52
C SER A 76 -15.21 5.28 -1.34
N VAL A 77 -14.33 4.26 -1.36
CA VAL A 77 -14.61 3.00 -2.08
C VAL A 77 -15.93 2.39 -1.62
N GLY A 78 -16.77 2.05 -2.59
CA GLY A 78 -18.15 1.62 -2.39
C GLY A 78 -19.17 2.56 -3.04
N ASP A 79 -18.77 3.78 -3.39
CA ASP A 79 -19.49 4.62 -4.34
C ASP A 79 -19.24 4.19 -5.79
N GLU A 80 -19.71 4.95 -6.77
CA GLU A 80 -19.67 4.62 -8.20
C GLU A 80 -18.32 4.86 -8.90
N SER A 81 -17.38 5.58 -8.29
CA SER A 81 -16.22 6.14 -9.02
C SER A 81 -14.88 6.09 -8.31
N HIS A 82 -14.82 5.82 -7.00
CA HIS A 82 -13.56 5.75 -6.27
C HIS A 82 -12.97 4.35 -6.27
N PHE A 83 -11.66 4.29 -6.54
CA PHE A 83 -10.90 3.07 -6.63
C PHE A 83 -9.57 3.18 -5.89
N THR A 84 -9.12 2.08 -5.27
CA THR A 84 -7.78 2.06 -4.65
C THR A 84 -6.66 1.81 -5.64
N PHE A 85 -6.93 1.02 -6.69
CA PHE A 85 -6.06 0.84 -7.84
C PHE A 85 -6.72 1.42 -9.09
N PHE A 86 -5.96 2.03 -9.98
CA PHE A 86 -6.45 2.42 -11.30
C PHE A 86 -5.28 2.49 -12.28
N GLU A 87 -5.56 2.55 -13.57
CA GLU A 87 -4.52 2.75 -14.58
C GLU A 87 -4.50 4.19 -15.07
N MET A 88 -3.29 4.72 -15.23
CA MET A 88 -3.02 6.01 -15.84
C MET A 88 -2.32 5.78 -17.17
N MET A 89 -2.96 6.19 -18.26
CA MET A 89 -2.38 6.21 -19.59
C MET A 89 -1.49 7.44 -19.72
N GLY A 90 -0.22 7.23 -20.04
CA GLY A 90 0.78 8.29 -20.08
C GLY A 90 1.55 8.33 -21.38
N ASN A 91 2.01 9.54 -21.73
CA ASN A 91 3.01 9.78 -22.75
C ASN A 91 3.94 10.91 -22.30
N TRP A 92 5.20 10.84 -22.72
CA TRP A 92 6.21 11.80 -22.31
C TRP A 92 7.07 12.27 -23.47
N SER A 93 7.37 13.57 -23.45
CA SER A 93 8.42 14.19 -24.24
C SER A 93 9.55 14.59 -23.32
N LEU A 94 10.75 14.07 -23.57
CA LEU A 94 11.96 14.40 -22.81
C LEU A 94 12.85 15.32 -23.66
N GLY A 95 12.51 16.61 -23.70
CA GLY A 95 13.26 17.61 -24.48
C GLY A 95 13.20 17.38 -26.00
N ASP A 96 12.04 17.04 -26.54
CA ASP A 96 11.84 16.81 -27.98
C ASP A 96 10.70 17.64 -28.58
N TYR A 97 9.44 17.25 -28.37
CA TYR A 97 8.26 18.04 -28.73
C TYR A 97 7.66 18.74 -27.50
N PHE A 98 6.77 19.71 -27.71
CA PHE A 98 6.15 20.45 -26.61
C PHE A 98 4.67 20.73 -26.89
N LYS A 99 4.18 21.93 -26.54
CA LYS A 99 2.77 22.33 -26.62
C LYS A 99 2.13 22.13 -27.99
N LYS A 100 2.81 22.54 -29.06
CA LYS A 100 2.24 22.53 -30.42
C LYS A 100 1.85 21.12 -30.86
N GLU A 101 2.80 20.19 -30.82
CA GLU A 101 2.57 18.80 -31.21
C GLU A 101 1.61 18.14 -30.23
N LYS A 102 1.82 18.34 -28.91
CA LYS A 102 1.01 17.66 -27.91
C LYS A 102 -0.46 18.05 -27.97
N THR A 103 -0.77 19.35 -27.99
CA THR A 103 -2.16 19.84 -28.06
C THR A 103 -2.86 19.28 -29.30
N ALA A 104 -2.16 19.26 -30.44
CA ALA A 104 -2.70 18.72 -31.69
C ALA A 104 -2.95 17.21 -31.60
N TRP A 105 -2.04 16.44 -31.01
CA TRP A 105 -2.19 14.99 -30.85
C TRP A 105 -3.27 14.61 -29.84
N THR A 106 -3.43 15.35 -28.74
CA THR A 106 -4.52 15.09 -27.80
C THR A 106 -5.87 15.35 -28.48
N TYR A 107 -6.01 16.45 -29.22
CA TYR A 107 -7.21 16.74 -30.00
C TYR A 107 -7.49 15.66 -31.06
N GLU A 108 -6.46 15.22 -31.79
CA GLU A 108 -6.56 14.13 -32.78
C GLU A 108 -7.03 12.83 -32.11
N LEU A 109 -6.44 12.46 -30.98
CA LEU A 109 -6.82 11.26 -30.23
C LEU A 109 -8.29 11.31 -29.80
N LEU A 110 -8.69 12.40 -29.13
CA LEU A 110 -10.05 12.56 -28.62
C LEU A 110 -11.10 12.55 -29.75
N THR A 111 -10.83 13.25 -30.85
CA THR A 111 -11.82 13.41 -31.93
C THR A 111 -11.79 12.31 -32.98
N LYS A 112 -10.62 11.80 -33.35
CA LYS A 112 -10.46 10.83 -34.46
C LYS A 112 -10.40 9.39 -33.98
N VAL A 113 -9.82 9.13 -32.81
CA VAL A 113 -9.71 7.76 -32.26
C VAL A 113 -10.92 7.45 -31.38
N TYR A 114 -11.27 8.36 -30.48
CA TYR A 114 -12.41 8.15 -29.56
C TYR A 114 -13.73 8.75 -30.05
N GLY A 115 -13.72 9.47 -31.17
CA GLY A 115 -14.94 9.94 -31.83
C GLY A 115 -15.69 11.04 -31.09
N LEU A 116 -15.04 11.74 -30.16
CA LEU A 116 -15.66 12.86 -29.44
C LEU A 116 -15.92 14.03 -30.40
N ASP A 117 -17.03 14.73 -30.18
CA ASP A 117 -17.36 15.93 -30.93
C ASP A 117 -16.43 17.07 -30.52
N GLY A 118 -15.53 17.47 -31.42
CA GLY A 118 -14.55 18.52 -31.17
C GLY A 118 -15.17 19.88 -30.82
N ALA A 119 -16.43 20.14 -31.20
CA ALA A 119 -17.14 21.36 -30.86
C ALA A 119 -17.57 21.41 -29.37
N LYS A 120 -17.61 20.26 -28.69
CA LYS A 120 -18.00 20.14 -27.28
C LYS A 120 -16.83 20.03 -26.32
N LEU A 121 -15.62 19.88 -26.85
CA LEU A 121 -14.42 19.85 -26.03
C LEU A 121 -14.20 21.21 -25.37
N CYS A 122 -13.88 21.15 -24.08
CA CYS A 122 -13.43 22.28 -23.28
C CYS A 122 -12.02 22.01 -22.77
N SER A 123 -11.29 23.07 -22.43
CA SER A 123 -9.95 22.95 -21.91
C SER A 123 -9.60 24.10 -20.98
N THR A 124 -8.76 23.82 -20.01
CA THR A 124 -8.23 24.79 -19.06
C THR A 124 -6.79 25.16 -19.39
N VAL A 125 -6.40 26.40 -19.07
CA VAL A 125 -5.05 26.93 -19.25
C VAL A 125 -4.68 27.83 -18.07
N PHE A 126 -3.39 27.96 -17.79
CA PHE A 126 -2.92 28.70 -16.62
C PHE A 126 -3.14 30.22 -16.80
N GLU A 127 -3.80 30.87 -15.83
CA GLU A 127 -4.11 32.31 -15.89
C GLU A 127 -2.92 33.24 -15.63
N GLY A 128 -1.80 32.69 -15.13
CA GLY A 128 -0.63 33.46 -14.75
C GLY A 128 -0.61 33.81 -13.26
N ASN A 129 0.58 34.11 -12.75
CA ASN A 129 0.77 34.69 -11.43
C ASN A 129 2.06 35.54 -11.41
N GLU A 130 2.51 35.96 -10.23
CA GLU A 130 3.75 36.75 -10.09
C GLU A 130 5.01 35.99 -10.55
N SER A 131 4.99 34.66 -10.52
CA SER A 131 6.16 33.82 -10.77
C SER A 131 6.19 33.20 -12.18
N ALA A 132 5.06 33.13 -12.87
CA ALA A 132 4.95 32.56 -14.21
C ALA A 132 3.87 33.27 -15.05
N PRO A 133 4.11 33.51 -16.35
CA PRO A 133 3.16 34.19 -17.20
C PRO A 133 1.93 33.33 -17.48
N ARG A 134 0.84 34.01 -17.86
CA ARG A 134 -0.37 33.40 -18.42
C ARG A 134 -0.05 32.54 -19.65
N ASP A 135 -0.68 31.37 -19.77
CA ASP A 135 -0.42 30.43 -20.86
C ASP A 135 -1.19 30.78 -22.16
N GLU A 136 -0.81 31.89 -22.78
CA GLU A 136 -1.40 32.35 -24.05
C GLU A 136 -1.02 31.44 -25.24
N GLU A 137 0.09 30.71 -25.15
CA GLU A 137 0.55 29.81 -26.20
C GLU A 137 -0.41 28.62 -26.36
N THR A 138 -0.72 27.92 -25.27
CA THR A 138 -1.65 26.79 -25.29
C THR A 138 -3.05 27.25 -25.70
N ALA A 139 -3.51 28.39 -25.19
CA ALA A 139 -4.81 28.95 -25.56
C ALA A 139 -4.92 29.26 -27.06
N ALA A 140 -3.86 29.79 -27.68
CA ALA A 140 -3.82 30.04 -29.12
C ALA A 140 -3.82 28.73 -29.94
N LEU A 141 -3.10 27.71 -29.49
CA LEU A 141 -3.06 26.39 -30.13
C LEU A 141 -4.44 25.70 -30.10
N LEU A 142 -5.13 25.72 -28.96
CA LEU A 142 -6.48 25.19 -28.80
C LEU A 142 -7.47 25.86 -29.76
N LYS A 143 -7.47 27.20 -29.82
CA LYS A 143 -8.30 27.98 -30.76
C LYS A 143 -7.97 27.65 -32.21
N GLY A 144 -6.69 27.44 -32.53
CA GLY A 144 -6.23 27.02 -33.85
C GLY A 144 -6.72 25.63 -34.28
N LEU A 145 -7.03 24.76 -33.31
CA LEU A 145 -7.62 23.43 -33.54
C LEU A 145 -9.16 23.47 -33.62
N GLY A 146 -9.77 24.65 -33.43
CA GLY A 146 -11.22 24.84 -33.52
C GLY A 146 -11.97 24.77 -32.20
N ILE A 147 -11.27 24.73 -31.05
CA ILE A 147 -11.93 24.90 -29.74
C ILE A 147 -12.47 26.32 -29.63
N ALA A 148 -13.73 26.45 -29.23
CA ALA A 148 -14.40 27.74 -29.12
C ALA A 148 -13.72 28.62 -28.06
N PRO A 149 -13.61 29.95 -28.25
CA PRO A 149 -12.94 30.82 -27.27
C PRO A 149 -13.55 30.79 -25.86
N ASP A 150 -14.84 30.55 -25.74
CA ASP A 150 -15.61 30.39 -24.50
C ASP A 150 -15.54 28.97 -23.91
N HIS A 151 -14.84 28.05 -24.58
CA HIS A 151 -14.49 26.71 -24.11
C HIS A 151 -13.03 26.61 -23.63
N VAL A 152 -12.29 27.74 -23.62
CA VAL A 152 -10.93 27.83 -23.08
C VAL A 152 -10.95 28.65 -21.80
N PHE A 153 -10.85 27.97 -20.65
CA PHE A 153 -10.96 28.57 -19.33
C PHE A 153 -9.57 28.86 -18.75
N TYR A 154 -9.34 30.09 -18.30
CA TYR A 154 -8.11 30.41 -17.58
C TYR A 154 -8.34 30.23 -16.08
N LEU A 155 -7.50 29.43 -15.44
CA LEU A 155 -7.64 29.04 -14.04
C LEU A 155 -6.38 29.39 -13.22
N PRO A 156 -6.54 29.63 -11.90
CA PRO A 156 -5.45 29.99 -11.00
C PRO A 156 -4.46 28.83 -10.79
N LYS A 157 -3.34 29.13 -10.13
CA LYS A 157 -2.31 28.14 -9.77
C LYS A 157 -2.88 26.94 -8.99
N SER A 158 -3.86 27.17 -8.12
CA SER A 158 -4.46 26.11 -7.30
C SER A 158 -5.08 25.00 -8.14
N ASP A 159 -5.54 25.33 -9.36
CA ASP A 159 -6.30 24.41 -10.20
C ASP A 159 -5.53 24.04 -11.47
N ASN A 160 -4.72 24.94 -12.04
CA ASN A 160 -4.09 24.74 -13.36
C ASN A 160 -2.58 24.99 -13.35
N TRP A 161 -1.90 24.45 -12.34
CA TRP A 161 -0.44 24.42 -12.27
C TRP A 161 0.02 23.15 -11.59
N TRP A 162 0.86 22.39 -12.28
CA TRP A 162 1.37 21.15 -11.73
C TRP A 162 2.74 21.36 -11.08
N GLU A 163 2.84 20.99 -9.80
CA GLU A 163 4.09 20.87 -9.08
C GLU A 163 3.99 19.83 -7.95
N LEU A 164 5.13 19.26 -7.55
CA LEU A 164 5.20 18.46 -6.33
C LEU A 164 5.24 19.39 -5.11
N GLU A 165 4.14 19.39 -4.35
CA GLU A 165 4.04 20.11 -3.10
C GLU A 165 5.14 19.70 -2.11
N GLY A 166 5.65 20.66 -1.34
CA GLY A 166 6.70 20.41 -0.35
C GLY A 166 8.07 20.02 -0.89
N THR A 167 8.28 20.02 -2.22
CA THR A 167 9.57 19.67 -2.84
C THR A 167 10.28 20.88 -3.46
N VAL A 168 11.61 20.77 -3.60
CA VAL A 168 12.49 21.73 -4.28
C VAL A 168 13.32 20.97 -5.31
N GLY A 169 13.65 21.61 -6.43
CA GLY A 169 14.48 21.03 -7.49
C GLY A 169 13.73 20.13 -8.46
N THR A 170 12.41 20.00 -8.33
CA THR A 170 11.54 19.20 -9.19
C THR A 170 11.05 19.99 -10.42
N PRO A 171 10.76 19.32 -11.54
CA PRO A 171 10.15 19.97 -12.70
C PRO A 171 8.70 20.35 -12.38
N CYS A 172 8.21 21.43 -12.99
CA CYS A 172 6.86 21.95 -12.82
C CYS A 172 6.46 22.81 -14.03
N GLY A 173 5.17 23.14 -14.15
CA GLY A 173 4.68 23.98 -15.22
C GLY A 173 3.17 24.11 -15.29
N PRO A 174 2.66 24.90 -16.25
CA PRO A 174 1.23 25.02 -16.48
C PRO A 174 0.65 23.67 -16.94
N ASP A 175 -0.56 23.41 -16.49
CA ASP A 175 -1.33 22.25 -16.94
C ASP A 175 -2.25 22.62 -18.11
N ASN A 176 -2.70 21.64 -18.86
CA ASN A 176 -3.76 21.75 -19.85
C ASN A 176 -4.69 20.56 -19.67
N GLU A 177 -5.79 20.77 -18.98
CA GLU A 177 -6.75 19.70 -18.72
C GLU A 177 -7.85 19.73 -19.77
N TRP A 178 -8.29 18.54 -20.20
CA TRP A 178 -9.31 18.35 -21.23
C TRP A 178 -10.62 17.95 -20.59
N PHE A 179 -11.69 18.65 -20.94
CA PHE A 179 -13.03 18.45 -20.40
C PHE A 179 -14.04 18.13 -21.51
N TYR A 180 -15.06 17.37 -21.15
CA TYR A 180 -16.21 17.13 -22.01
C TYR A 180 -17.51 17.08 -21.20
N PRO A 181 -18.64 17.55 -21.75
CA PRO A 181 -19.92 17.51 -21.04
C PRO A 181 -20.33 16.10 -20.62
N ILE A 182 -20.74 15.94 -19.36
CA ILE A 182 -21.27 14.67 -18.83
C ILE A 182 -22.51 14.26 -19.63
N ASP A 183 -23.43 15.21 -19.85
CA ASP A 183 -24.55 15.07 -20.77
C ASP A 183 -24.26 15.85 -22.05
N ALA A 184 -23.87 15.12 -23.11
CA ALA A 184 -23.62 15.70 -24.42
C ALA A 184 -24.86 16.36 -25.06
N ASN A 185 -26.08 16.13 -24.52
CA ASN A 185 -27.31 16.75 -25.00
C ASN A 185 -27.71 18.00 -24.22
N ASN A 186 -27.01 18.33 -23.12
CA ASN A 186 -27.25 19.56 -22.40
C ASN A 186 -26.91 20.75 -23.33
N PRO A 187 -27.87 21.64 -23.67
CA PRO A 187 -27.62 22.75 -24.57
C PRO A 187 -26.81 23.89 -23.94
N SER A 188 -26.62 23.89 -22.61
CA SER A 188 -25.89 24.93 -21.87
C SER A 188 -25.24 24.39 -20.60
N PRO A 189 -24.24 23.49 -20.73
CA PRO A 189 -23.52 22.94 -19.58
C PRO A 189 -22.70 24.02 -18.85
N ALA A 190 -22.82 24.05 -17.52
CA ALA A 190 -22.08 24.95 -16.64
C ALA A 190 -20.70 24.34 -16.28
N PHE A 191 -19.63 25.08 -16.54
CA PHE A 191 -18.28 24.68 -16.15
C PHE A 191 -17.98 25.05 -14.68
N PRO A 192 -17.32 24.19 -13.88
CA PRO A 192 -16.88 22.83 -14.22
C PRO A 192 -17.93 21.73 -13.95
N ASP A 193 -19.03 22.04 -13.23
CA ASP A 193 -19.92 21.04 -12.63
C ASP A 193 -20.60 20.08 -13.63
N ASP A 194 -20.91 20.53 -14.85
CA ASP A 194 -21.55 19.70 -15.89
C ASP A 194 -20.54 18.99 -16.81
N TYR A 195 -19.24 19.04 -16.47
CA TYR A 195 -18.15 18.47 -17.27
C TYR A 195 -17.40 17.38 -16.50
N VAL A 196 -16.86 16.42 -17.25
CA VAL A 196 -15.88 15.47 -16.75
C VAL A 196 -14.49 15.87 -17.26
N GLU A 197 -13.52 15.90 -16.35
CA GLU A 197 -12.10 15.98 -16.69
C GLU A 197 -11.64 14.62 -17.22
N ILE A 198 -11.23 14.60 -18.49
CA ILE A 198 -10.86 13.39 -19.23
C ILE A 198 -9.39 13.02 -18.98
N GLY A 199 -8.53 14.03 -18.82
CA GLY A 199 -7.11 13.88 -18.58
C GLY A 199 -6.37 15.18 -18.87
N ASN A 200 -5.07 15.19 -18.58
CA ASN A 200 -4.27 16.41 -18.60
C ASN A 200 -2.95 16.27 -19.35
N ASP A 201 -2.43 17.41 -19.79
CA ASP A 201 -1.15 17.58 -20.47
C ASP A 201 -0.32 18.66 -19.75
N VAL A 202 0.55 18.22 -18.86
CA VAL A 202 1.45 19.08 -18.10
C VAL A 202 2.64 19.50 -18.95
N TYR A 203 2.81 20.82 -19.09
CA TYR A 203 3.89 21.43 -19.86
C TYR A 203 5.04 21.86 -18.94
N MET A 204 5.81 20.87 -18.47
CA MET A 204 6.95 21.09 -17.59
C MET A 204 8.03 21.92 -18.27
N GLN A 205 8.18 23.18 -17.85
CA GLN A 205 9.16 24.12 -18.41
C GLN A 205 9.90 24.92 -17.34
N TYR A 206 9.61 24.65 -16.06
CA TYR A 206 10.25 25.28 -14.92
C TYR A 206 10.77 24.24 -13.93
N ARG A 207 11.81 24.60 -13.19
CA ARG A 207 12.30 23.89 -12.02
C ARG A 207 11.96 24.72 -10.78
N LYS A 208 11.33 24.08 -9.80
CA LYS A 208 10.99 24.70 -8.52
C LYS A 208 12.24 24.97 -7.70
N THR A 209 12.36 26.17 -7.16
CA THR A 209 13.40 26.59 -6.21
C THR A 209 12.75 26.93 -4.87
N GLU A 210 13.54 27.23 -3.85
CA GLU A 210 13.01 27.69 -2.55
C GLU A 210 12.25 29.01 -2.66
N GLU A 211 12.62 29.85 -3.63
CA GLU A 211 12.13 31.21 -3.80
C GLU A 211 11.16 31.38 -4.99
N GLY A 212 10.89 30.32 -5.76
CA GLY A 212 10.02 30.38 -6.93
C GLY A 212 10.39 29.36 -8.02
N TYR A 213 10.53 29.84 -9.25
CA TYR A 213 10.72 28.99 -10.44
C TYR A 213 11.82 29.52 -11.35
N VAL A 214 12.64 28.63 -11.88
CA VAL A 214 13.62 28.93 -12.93
C VAL A 214 13.35 28.09 -14.17
N PRO A 215 13.57 28.58 -15.40
CA PRO A 215 13.36 27.77 -16.60
C PRO A 215 14.18 26.46 -16.58
N LEU A 216 13.58 25.37 -17.05
CA LEU A 216 14.29 24.12 -17.30
C LEU A 216 15.18 24.26 -18.55
N GLU A 217 16.31 23.54 -18.56
CA GLU A 217 17.16 23.43 -19.75
C GLU A 217 16.41 22.76 -20.92
N ASN A 218 15.67 21.69 -20.61
CA ASN A 218 14.80 21.00 -21.55
C ASN A 218 13.35 21.13 -21.10
N LYS A 219 12.47 21.54 -22.02
CA LYS A 219 11.02 21.50 -21.80
C LYS A 219 10.52 20.09 -22.02
N ASN A 220 9.61 19.64 -21.16
CA ASN A 220 9.04 18.29 -21.21
C ASN A 220 7.52 18.34 -21.31
N VAL A 221 6.96 17.24 -21.79
CA VAL A 221 5.52 16.97 -21.73
C VAL A 221 5.35 15.76 -20.81
N ASP A 222 4.43 15.89 -19.86
CA ASP A 222 3.94 14.81 -19.01
C ASP A 222 2.41 14.75 -19.15
N THR A 223 1.87 13.56 -19.39
CA THR A 223 0.44 13.39 -19.67
C THR A 223 -0.14 12.33 -18.74
N GLY A 224 -1.29 12.63 -18.14
CA GLY A 224 -2.03 11.72 -17.30
C GLY A 224 -3.49 11.62 -17.72
N PHE A 225 -3.86 10.50 -18.35
CA PHE A 225 -5.27 10.18 -18.64
C PHE A 225 -5.70 8.98 -17.80
N GLY A 226 -6.70 9.15 -16.95
CA GLY A 226 -7.23 8.05 -16.12
C GLY A 226 -7.98 7.05 -16.98
N LEU A 227 -7.46 5.82 -17.12
CA LEU A 227 -8.06 4.76 -17.93
C LEU A 227 -9.46 4.40 -17.45
N ASP A 228 -9.62 4.13 -16.14
CA ASP A 228 -10.89 3.74 -15.53
C ASP A 228 -11.97 4.80 -15.76
N ARG A 229 -11.61 6.08 -15.60
CA ARG A 229 -12.52 7.22 -15.82
C ARG A 229 -12.88 7.38 -17.31
N MET A 230 -11.88 7.27 -18.19
CA MET A 230 -12.09 7.30 -19.64
C MET A 230 -13.00 6.17 -20.11
N LEU A 231 -12.78 4.97 -19.60
CA LEU A 231 -13.58 3.80 -19.93
C LEU A 231 -15.04 3.97 -19.49
N LEU A 232 -15.27 4.47 -18.27
CA LEU A 232 -16.59 4.82 -17.77
C LEU A 232 -17.28 5.81 -18.73
N PHE A 233 -16.62 6.93 -19.00
CA PHE A 233 -17.16 8.03 -19.79
C PHE A 233 -17.46 7.63 -21.24
N LEU A 234 -16.50 7.01 -21.94
CA LEU A 234 -16.66 6.60 -23.34
C LEU A 234 -17.76 5.54 -23.54
N ASN A 235 -18.10 4.80 -22.48
CA ASN A 235 -19.19 3.83 -22.51
C ASN A 235 -20.54 4.41 -22.09
N GLY A 236 -20.62 5.70 -21.75
CA GLY A 236 -21.85 6.34 -21.27
C GLY A 236 -22.35 5.78 -19.95
N LEU A 237 -21.42 5.32 -19.10
CA LEU A 237 -21.72 4.76 -17.79
C LEU A 237 -21.54 5.81 -16.71
N ASN A 238 -22.28 5.67 -15.61
CA ASN A 238 -22.15 6.48 -14.39
C ASN A 238 -21.73 5.63 -13.17
N ASP A 239 -21.44 4.34 -13.41
CA ASP A 239 -21.01 3.37 -12.40
C ASP A 239 -19.81 2.59 -12.94
N GLY A 240 -18.63 2.85 -12.39
CA GLY A 240 -17.38 2.30 -12.91
C GLY A 240 -17.27 0.79 -12.71
N TYR A 241 -18.03 0.23 -11.77
CA TYR A 241 -18.11 -1.20 -11.55
C TYR A 241 -18.93 -1.94 -12.62
N LYS A 242 -19.60 -1.21 -13.52
CA LYS A 242 -20.27 -1.75 -14.71
C LYS A 242 -19.39 -1.79 -15.95
N THR A 243 -18.17 -1.25 -15.88
CA THR A 243 -17.18 -1.38 -16.96
C THR A 243 -16.65 -2.82 -17.04
N ASP A 244 -16.03 -3.21 -18.15
CA ASP A 244 -15.41 -4.54 -18.29
C ASP A 244 -14.26 -4.80 -17.32
N LEU A 245 -13.72 -3.75 -16.67
CA LEU A 245 -12.75 -3.91 -15.58
C LEU A 245 -13.34 -4.66 -14.39
N PHE A 246 -14.66 -4.56 -14.15
CA PHE A 246 -15.31 -5.07 -12.95
C PHE A 246 -16.53 -5.95 -13.22
N ALA A 247 -17.16 -5.84 -14.38
CA ALA A 247 -18.42 -6.52 -14.67
C ALA A 247 -18.34 -8.04 -14.44
N GLY A 248 -17.23 -8.68 -14.83
CA GLY A 248 -16.99 -10.10 -14.56
C GLY A 248 -16.90 -10.42 -13.05
N ALA A 249 -16.19 -9.58 -12.29
CA ALA A 249 -16.03 -9.74 -10.84
C ALA A 249 -17.36 -9.53 -10.11
N ILE A 250 -18.15 -8.54 -10.52
CA ILE A 250 -19.48 -8.29 -9.97
C ILE A 250 -20.43 -9.45 -10.30
N ALA A 251 -20.47 -9.92 -11.55
CA ALA A 251 -21.28 -11.08 -11.93
C ALA A 251 -20.90 -12.35 -11.13
N LYS A 252 -19.60 -12.53 -10.86
CA LYS A 252 -19.11 -13.62 -10.00
C LYS A 252 -19.62 -13.47 -8.57
N LEU A 253 -19.61 -12.27 -8.01
CA LEU A 253 -20.15 -11.98 -6.68
C LEU A 253 -21.67 -12.18 -6.61
N GLU A 254 -22.44 -11.73 -7.61
CA GLU A 254 -23.88 -12.00 -7.68
C GLU A 254 -24.16 -13.51 -7.69
N SER A 255 -23.40 -14.27 -8.49
CA SER A 255 -23.53 -15.73 -8.56
C SER A 255 -23.21 -16.43 -7.22
N LEU A 256 -22.21 -15.97 -6.47
CA LEU A 256 -21.81 -16.58 -5.20
C LEU A 256 -22.76 -16.20 -4.06
N THR A 257 -23.29 -14.98 -4.07
CA THR A 257 -24.11 -14.44 -2.99
C THR A 257 -25.61 -14.67 -3.19
N GLY A 258 -26.05 -14.88 -4.44
CA GLY A 258 -27.46 -14.89 -4.82
C GLY A 258 -28.13 -13.52 -4.72
N LYS A 259 -27.37 -12.44 -4.48
CA LYS A 259 -27.87 -11.05 -4.39
C LYS A 259 -27.69 -10.35 -5.72
N ASN A 260 -28.55 -9.36 -6.00
CA ASN A 260 -28.49 -8.59 -7.23
C ASN A 260 -27.89 -7.20 -6.99
N TYR A 261 -26.92 -6.85 -7.82
CA TYR A 261 -26.18 -5.59 -7.76
C TYR A 261 -27.10 -4.37 -7.98
N ASP A 262 -28.00 -4.45 -8.97
CA ASP A 262 -28.85 -3.32 -9.38
C ASP A 262 -30.08 -3.09 -8.48
N SER A 263 -30.52 -4.09 -7.71
CA SER A 263 -31.72 -3.96 -6.86
C SER A 263 -31.45 -3.92 -5.36
N ASP A 264 -30.26 -4.30 -4.89
CA ASP A 264 -29.91 -4.29 -3.46
C ASP A 264 -28.76 -3.30 -3.19
N ALA A 265 -29.08 -2.12 -2.64
CA ALA A 265 -28.10 -1.08 -2.36
C ALA A 265 -27.02 -1.51 -1.35
N GLY A 266 -27.39 -2.32 -0.34
CA GLY A 266 -26.46 -2.82 0.67
C GLY A 266 -25.49 -3.84 0.08
N ALA A 267 -26.02 -4.78 -0.73
CA ALA A 267 -25.19 -5.72 -1.46
C ALA A 267 -24.31 -5.03 -2.49
N ARG A 268 -24.83 -4.02 -3.21
CA ARG A 268 -24.07 -3.23 -4.19
C ARG A 268 -22.83 -2.62 -3.56
N LYS A 269 -22.98 -1.87 -2.47
CA LYS A 269 -21.85 -1.26 -1.76
C LYS A 269 -20.83 -2.30 -1.33
N ALA A 270 -21.29 -3.41 -0.75
CA ALA A 270 -20.41 -4.50 -0.32
C ALA A 270 -19.66 -5.16 -1.50
N MET A 271 -20.35 -5.43 -2.62
CA MET A 271 -19.74 -6.00 -3.82
C MET A 271 -18.70 -5.08 -4.44
N ARG A 272 -18.97 -3.77 -4.48
CA ARG A 272 -18.01 -2.75 -4.94
C ARG A 272 -16.72 -2.77 -4.12
N ILE A 273 -16.84 -2.79 -2.79
CA ILE A 273 -15.70 -2.82 -1.87
C ILE A 273 -14.90 -4.12 -2.03
N VAL A 274 -15.58 -5.28 -2.10
CA VAL A 274 -14.91 -6.57 -2.32
C VAL A 274 -14.18 -6.58 -3.67
N ALA A 275 -14.84 -6.16 -4.76
CA ALA A 275 -14.24 -6.16 -6.08
C ALA A 275 -13.02 -5.22 -6.17
N ASP A 276 -13.12 -3.97 -5.71
CA ASP A 276 -12.00 -3.02 -5.73
C ASP A 276 -10.82 -3.51 -4.89
N HIS A 277 -11.05 -3.93 -3.65
CA HIS A 277 -9.96 -4.30 -2.76
C HIS A 277 -9.30 -5.62 -3.18
N VAL A 278 -10.06 -6.56 -3.75
CA VAL A 278 -9.47 -7.78 -4.34
C VAL A 278 -8.66 -7.43 -5.59
N ARG A 279 -9.12 -6.49 -6.43
CA ARG A 279 -8.34 -6.00 -7.59
C ARG A 279 -6.99 -5.47 -7.14
N THR A 280 -6.98 -4.55 -6.17
CA THR A 280 -5.74 -3.97 -5.64
C THR A 280 -4.86 -5.02 -4.95
N THR A 281 -5.46 -6.00 -4.28
CA THR A 281 -4.74 -7.13 -3.67
C THR A 281 -3.99 -7.97 -4.71
N VAL A 282 -4.66 -8.33 -5.81
CA VAL A 282 -4.06 -9.05 -6.93
C VAL A 282 -2.87 -8.29 -7.49
N MET A 283 -3.07 -6.99 -7.74
CA MET A 283 -2.04 -6.12 -8.29
C MET A 283 -0.82 -6.01 -7.35
N LEU A 284 -1.03 -5.81 -6.05
CA LEU A 284 0.06 -5.61 -5.07
C LEU A 284 0.83 -6.90 -4.73
N ILE A 285 0.18 -8.06 -4.68
CA ILE A 285 0.87 -9.34 -4.46
C ILE A 285 1.59 -9.80 -5.73
N GLY A 286 0.95 -9.59 -6.89
CA GLY A 286 1.47 -10.00 -8.19
C GLY A 286 2.54 -9.08 -8.79
N ASP A 287 2.73 -7.88 -8.21
CA ASP A 287 3.75 -6.92 -8.65
C ASP A 287 5.16 -7.53 -8.70
N VAL A 288 6.06 -6.95 -9.52
CA VAL A 288 7.47 -7.37 -9.58
C VAL A 288 8.14 -7.27 -8.20
N ASN A 289 7.82 -6.22 -7.44
CA ASN A 289 8.24 -6.02 -6.05
C ASN A 289 7.13 -6.40 -5.06
N GLY A 290 6.33 -7.42 -5.41
CA GLY A 290 5.12 -7.81 -4.70
C GLY A 290 5.26 -7.87 -3.18
N ILE A 291 4.24 -7.39 -2.50
CA ILE A 291 4.22 -7.26 -1.03
C ILE A 291 3.20 -8.21 -0.41
N LEU A 292 3.38 -8.50 0.87
CA LEU A 292 2.45 -9.30 1.67
C LEU A 292 1.86 -8.49 2.83
N PRO A 293 0.70 -8.90 3.37
CA PRO A 293 0.07 -8.27 4.54
C PRO A 293 1.02 -8.18 5.75
N SER A 294 1.30 -6.97 6.23
CA SER A 294 2.21 -6.70 7.36
C SER A 294 1.61 -5.71 8.37
N ASN A 295 2.30 -5.45 9.48
CA ASN A 295 1.89 -4.44 10.48
C ASN A 295 2.37 -3.01 10.14
N THR A 296 3.19 -2.82 9.10
CA THR A 296 3.84 -1.53 8.80
C THR A 296 3.99 -1.27 7.31
N GLY A 297 4.11 0.01 6.92
CA GLY A 297 4.39 0.41 5.54
C GLY A 297 3.34 -0.08 4.53
N ALA A 298 3.79 -0.42 3.32
CA ALA A 298 2.92 -0.86 2.23
C ALA A 298 2.13 -2.14 2.56
N GLY A 299 2.76 -3.08 3.30
CA GLY A 299 2.11 -4.31 3.73
C GLY A 299 0.95 -4.07 4.71
N TYR A 300 0.99 -3.00 5.50
CA TYR A 300 -0.14 -2.60 6.35
C TYR A 300 -1.35 -2.14 5.53
N ILE A 301 -1.13 -1.39 4.46
CA ILE A 301 -2.21 -0.96 3.56
C ILE A 301 -2.83 -2.17 2.87
N LEU A 302 -2.01 -3.08 2.30
CA LEU A 302 -2.51 -4.32 1.70
C LEU A 302 -3.33 -5.13 2.70
N ARG A 303 -2.83 -5.31 3.92
CA ARG A 303 -3.55 -5.98 5.00
C ARG A 303 -4.91 -5.32 5.27
N ARG A 304 -4.95 -4.00 5.37
CA ARG A 304 -6.18 -3.23 5.61
C ARG A 304 -7.22 -3.49 4.53
N LEU A 305 -6.83 -3.41 3.25
CA LEU A 305 -7.72 -3.65 2.10
C LEU A 305 -8.27 -5.09 2.12
N MET A 306 -7.39 -6.08 2.26
CA MET A 306 -7.78 -7.49 2.30
C MET A 306 -8.77 -7.77 3.42
N ARG A 307 -8.48 -7.29 4.63
CA ARG A 307 -9.35 -7.51 5.79
C ARG A 307 -10.70 -6.82 5.65
N ARG A 308 -10.76 -5.65 4.98
CA ARG A 308 -12.03 -4.97 4.70
C ARG A 308 -12.85 -5.77 3.69
N ALA A 309 -12.23 -6.30 2.64
CA ALA A 309 -12.89 -7.22 1.70
C ALA A 309 -13.41 -8.48 2.41
N ILE A 310 -12.63 -9.07 3.33
CA ILE A 310 -13.03 -10.25 4.11
C ILE A 310 -14.29 -9.97 4.93
N ARG A 311 -14.34 -8.81 5.60
CA ARG A 311 -15.52 -8.37 6.36
C ARG A 311 -16.76 -8.28 5.46
N TYR A 312 -16.66 -7.63 4.30
CA TYR A 312 -17.80 -7.47 3.39
C TYR A 312 -18.22 -8.79 2.74
N CYS A 313 -17.31 -9.74 2.52
CA CYS A 313 -17.68 -11.10 2.14
C CYS A 313 -18.58 -11.77 3.20
N ARG A 314 -18.24 -11.62 4.49
CA ARG A 314 -19.08 -12.12 5.58
C ARG A 314 -20.44 -11.43 5.65
N GLN A 315 -20.49 -10.11 5.45
CA GLN A 315 -21.76 -9.36 5.37
C GLN A 315 -22.64 -9.82 4.20
N LEU A 316 -22.02 -10.21 3.08
CA LEU A 316 -22.71 -10.80 1.93
C LEU A 316 -23.15 -12.25 2.16
N GLY A 317 -22.70 -12.89 3.25
CA GLY A 317 -23.08 -14.26 3.61
C GLY A 317 -22.27 -15.34 2.90
N VAL A 318 -21.07 -15.03 2.41
CA VAL A 318 -20.22 -15.95 1.65
C VAL A 318 -18.86 -16.18 2.34
N HIS A 319 -18.21 -17.30 2.00
CA HIS A 319 -16.88 -17.63 2.52
C HIS A 319 -15.82 -16.70 1.88
N PRO A 320 -15.13 -15.83 2.64
CA PRO A 320 -14.17 -14.86 2.15
C PRO A 320 -13.02 -15.43 1.34
N GLY A 321 -12.34 -16.49 1.81
CA GLY A 321 -11.20 -17.09 1.10
C GLY A 321 -11.58 -17.51 -0.33
N GLU A 322 -12.52 -18.44 -0.45
CA GLU A 322 -13.08 -18.92 -1.73
C GLU A 322 -13.62 -17.80 -2.63
N THR A 323 -14.34 -16.84 -2.04
CA THR A 323 -14.94 -15.72 -2.78
C THR A 323 -13.86 -14.80 -3.34
N MET A 324 -12.90 -14.38 -2.52
CA MET A 324 -11.83 -13.49 -2.94
C MET A 324 -10.90 -14.17 -3.96
N GLN A 325 -10.61 -15.47 -3.82
CA GLN A 325 -9.85 -16.22 -4.82
C GLN A 325 -10.59 -16.31 -6.16
N SER A 326 -11.90 -16.51 -6.12
CA SER A 326 -12.75 -16.53 -7.32
C SER A 326 -12.75 -15.18 -8.04
N VAL A 327 -12.89 -14.08 -7.29
CA VAL A 327 -12.84 -12.72 -7.84
C VAL A 327 -11.44 -12.36 -8.34
N ALA A 328 -10.40 -12.74 -7.61
CA ALA A 328 -9.01 -12.55 -8.01
C ALA A 328 -8.71 -13.25 -9.36
N SER A 329 -9.23 -14.46 -9.55
CA SER A 329 -9.07 -15.19 -10.81
C SER A 329 -9.68 -14.45 -11.99
N VAL A 330 -10.84 -13.80 -11.83
CA VAL A 330 -11.43 -12.96 -12.89
C VAL A 330 -10.49 -11.81 -13.27
N PHE A 331 -9.93 -11.10 -12.29
CA PHE A 331 -8.99 -10.01 -12.59
C PHE A 331 -7.73 -10.51 -13.31
N ILE A 332 -7.19 -11.66 -12.90
CA ILE A 332 -5.99 -12.24 -13.52
C ILE A 332 -6.28 -12.73 -14.93
N ASP A 333 -7.34 -13.52 -15.11
CA ASP A 333 -7.59 -14.27 -16.35
C ASP A 333 -8.30 -13.43 -17.41
N GLU A 334 -9.20 -12.53 -17.01
CA GLU A 334 -10.11 -11.84 -17.94
C GLU A 334 -9.76 -10.36 -18.14
N VAL A 335 -9.15 -9.70 -17.15
CA VAL A 335 -8.97 -8.24 -17.16
C VAL A 335 -7.52 -7.83 -17.39
N TYR A 336 -6.57 -8.39 -16.62
CA TYR A 336 -5.21 -7.88 -16.52
C TYR A 336 -4.12 -8.81 -17.05
N GLY A 337 -4.40 -10.10 -17.29
CA GLY A 337 -3.35 -11.08 -17.61
C GLY A 337 -2.48 -10.72 -18.83
N GLU A 338 -3.05 -10.09 -19.85
CA GLU A 338 -2.28 -9.63 -21.02
C GLU A 338 -1.43 -8.39 -20.73
N ALA A 339 -1.97 -7.43 -19.96
CA ALA A 339 -1.29 -6.18 -19.63
C ALA A 339 -0.23 -6.35 -18.52
N TYR A 340 -0.43 -7.34 -17.64
CA TYR A 340 0.43 -7.64 -16.51
C TYR A 340 0.75 -9.15 -16.46
N PRO A 341 1.68 -9.65 -17.30
CA PRO A 341 1.96 -11.08 -17.43
C PRO A 341 2.39 -11.76 -16.12
N LEU A 342 3.06 -11.02 -15.23
CA LEU A 342 3.46 -11.53 -13.91
C LEU A 342 2.27 -12.00 -13.05
N LEU A 343 1.07 -11.46 -13.27
CA LEU A 343 -0.13 -11.91 -12.56
C LEU A 343 -0.49 -13.35 -12.93
N VAL A 344 -0.33 -13.71 -14.22
CA VAL A 344 -0.57 -15.05 -14.72
C VAL A 344 0.48 -16.01 -14.18
N GLU A 345 1.76 -15.61 -14.22
CA GLU A 345 2.88 -16.40 -13.69
C GLU A 345 2.75 -16.65 -12.18
N LYS A 346 2.31 -15.64 -11.43
CA LYS A 346 2.17 -15.70 -9.97
C LYS A 346 0.76 -16.09 -9.51
N LYS A 347 -0.13 -16.53 -10.40
CA LYS A 347 -1.55 -16.77 -10.09
C LYS A 347 -1.75 -17.62 -8.84
N GLU A 348 -1.17 -18.83 -8.82
CA GLU A 348 -1.32 -19.75 -7.68
C GLU A 348 -0.77 -19.17 -6.37
N TYR A 349 0.32 -18.41 -6.45
CA TYR A 349 0.89 -17.72 -5.30
C TYR A 349 -0.06 -16.64 -4.76
N ILE A 350 -0.60 -15.80 -5.65
CA ILE A 350 -1.57 -14.74 -5.28
C ILE A 350 -2.80 -15.36 -4.61
N LEU A 351 -3.38 -16.40 -5.22
CA LEU A 351 -4.55 -17.08 -4.69
C LEU A 351 -4.26 -17.75 -3.34
N GLY A 352 -3.06 -18.32 -3.16
CA GLY A 352 -2.63 -18.91 -1.89
C GLY A 352 -2.48 -17.89 -0.76
N GLU A 353 -1.90 -16.72 -1.04
CA GLU A 353 -1.72 -15.66 -0.04
C GLU A 353 -3.06 -15.01 0.36
N ILE A 354 -4.00 -14.87 -0.59
CA ILE A 354 -5.38 -14.46 -0.30
C ILE A 354 -6.05 -15.42 0.68
N ALA A 355 -5.98 -16.73 0.41
CA ALA A 355 -6.57 -17.75 1.29
C ALA A 355 -5.95 -17.71 2.70
N LYS A 356 -4.61 -17.65 2.79
CA LYS A 356 -3.91 -17.59 4.08
C LYS A 356 -4.31 -16.37 4.92
N GLU A 357 -4.45 -15.19 4.32
CA GLU A 357 -4.89 -14.00 5.08
C GLU A 357 -6.36 -14.09 5.47
N ALA A 358 -7.22 -14.61 4.59
CA ALA A 358 -8.62 -14.87 4.93
C ALA A 358 -8.74 -15.78 6.16
N ASP A 359 -8.17 -16.98 6.12
CA ASP A 359 -8.24 -17.95 7.21
C ASP A 359 -7.70 -17.39 8.53
N ARG A 360 -6.58 -16.66 8.48
CA ARG A 360 -5.99 -16.01 9.66
C ARG A 360 -6.90 -14.94 10.26
N PHE A 361 -7.52 -14.12 9.41
CA PHE A 361 -8.33 -13.00 9.88
C PHE A 361 -9.73 -13.41 10.32
N GLU A 362 -10.34 -14.42 9.71
CA GLU A 362 -11.68 -14.87 10.10
C GLU A 362 -11.78 -15.29 11.56
N ALA A 363 -10.82 -16.09 12.03
CA ALA A 363 -10.77 -16.53 13.43
C ALA A 363 -10.63 -15.36 14.42
N MET A 364 -10.02 -14.26 13.97
CA MET A 364 -9.86 -13.03 14.74
C MET A 364 -11.14 -12.17 14.69
N LEU A 365 -11.76 -12.07 13.51
CA LEU A 365 -12.95 -11.26 13.26
C LEU A 365 -14.12 -11.70 14.12
N GLU A 366 -14.37 -13.00 14.26
CA GLU A 366 -15.48 -13.52 15.08
C GLU A 366 -15.40 -13.04 16.54
N LYS A 367 -14.20 -13.12 17.13
CA LYS A 367 -13.95 -12.68 18.51
C LYS A 367 -14.02 -11.16 18.64
N GLY A 368 -13.43 -10.43 17.68
CA GLY A 368 -13.43 -8.97 17.67
C GLY A 368 -14.83 -8.38 17.50
N MET A 369 -15.63 -8.92 16.59
CA MET A 369 -17.03 -8.51 16.38
C MET A 369 -17.88 -8.74 17.63
N ALA A 370 -17.75 -9.90 18.28
CA ALA A 370 -18.49 -10.18 19.50
C ALA A 370 -18.15 -9.19 20.64
N GLU A 371 -16.90 -8.74 20.73
CA GLU A 371 -16.50 -7.74 21.72
C GLU A 371 -16.94 -6.32 21.32
N PHE A 372 -16.86 -5.97 20.03
CA PHE A 372 -17.38 -4.70 19.51
C PHE A 372 -18.87 -4.52 19.83
N GLU A 373 -19.69 -5.54 19.56
CA GLU A 373 -21.13 -5.50 19.86
C GLU A 373 -21.40 -5.32 21.35
N LYS A 374 -20.59 -5.92 22.23
CA LYS A 374 -20.70 -5.68 23.69
C LYS A 374 -20.35 -4.24 24.07
N CYS A 375 -19.35 -3.64 23.42
CA CYS A 375 -18.98 -2.24 23.64
C CYS A 375 -20.16 -1.32 23.29
N VAL A 376 -20.73 -1.47 22.10
CA VAL A 376 -21.88 -0.67 21.63
C VAL A 376 -23.10 -0.89 22.53
N ALA A 377 -23.46 -2.14 22.81
CA ALA A 377 -24.59 -2.46 23.70
C ALA A 377 -24.37 -1.97 25.14
N GLY A 378 -23.11 -1.82 25.57
CA GLY A 378 -22.76 -1.18 26.84
C GLY A 378 -23.11 0.31 26.85
N ILE A 379 -22.74 1.02 25.79
CA ILE A 379 -23.05 2.45 25.59
C ILE A 379 -24.56 2.65 25.50
N GLU A 380 -25.27 1.84 24.70
CA GLU A 380 -26.73 1.92 24.57
C GLU A 380 -27.45 1.73 25.91
N ARG A 381 -27.06 0.72 26.69
CA ARG A 381 -27.64 0.47 28.02
C ARG A 381 -27.36 1.62 28.99
N LYS A 382 -26.15 2.18 28.97
CA LYS A 382 -25.79 3.34 29.78
C LYS A 382 -26.63 4.56 29.39
N ASN A 383 -26.75 4.83 28.09
CA ASN A 383 -27.58 5.92 27.58
C ASN A 383 -29.04 5.76 28.00
N ALA A 384 -29.61 4.56 27.86
CA ALA A 384 -30.99 4.29 28.26
C ALA A 384 -31.21 4.51 29.77
N PHE A 385 -30.29 4.05 30.61
CA PHE A 385 -30.37 4.21 32.06
C PHE A 385 -30.18 5.67 32.51
N MET A 386 -29.18 6.35 31.97
CA MET A 386 -28.85 7.73 32.36
C MET A 386 -29.90 8.73 31.88
N SER A 387 -30.43 8.57 30.66
CA SER A 387 -31.53 9.42 30.16
C SER A 387 -32.83 9.28 30.97
N GLN A 388 -33.05 8.16 31.67
CA GLN A 388 -34.19 8.02 32.59
C GLN A 388 -33.94 8.73 33.93
N LYS A 389 -32.67 8.79 34.38
CA LYS A 389 -32.30 9.34 35.69
C LYS A 389 -32.04 10.85 35.66
N ASP A 390 -31.53 11.36 34.54
CA ASP A 390 -31.17 12.76 34.35
C ASP A 390 -31.62 13.25 32.97
N PRO A 391 -32.68 14.09 32.90
CA PRO A 391 -33.15 14.68 31.64
C PRO A 391 -32.13 15.59 30.94
N ALA A 392 -31.10 16.08 31.65
CA ALA A 392 -30.03 16.89 31.08
C ALA A 392 -28.83 16.06 30.58
N TYR A 393 -28.88 14.72 30.73
CA TYR A 393 -27.81 13.84 30.29
C TYR A 393 -27.66 13.87 28.75
N VAL A 394 -26.44 14.15 28.30
CA VAL A 394 -26.05 14.06 26.90
C VAL A 394 -25.66 12.62 26.59
N LYS A 395 -26.35 12.00 25.64
CA LYS A 395 -26.08 10.63 25.21
C LYS A 395 -24.65 10.50 24.71
N GLU A 396 -23.97 9.45 25.15
CA GLU A 396 -22.68 9.08 24.61
C GLU A 396 -22.85 8.51 23.21
N THR A 397 -22.18 9.14 22.25
CA THR A 397 -22.16 8.75 20.84
C THR A 397 -20.77 8.31 20.39
N THR A 398 -19.85 8.04 21.32
CA THR A 398 -18.45 7.74 21.00
C THR A 398 -17.94 6.53 21.79
N ILE A 399 -17.29 5.59 21.11
CA ILE A 399 -16.52 4.50 21.74
C ILE A 399 -15.21 5.10 22.29
N GLY A 400 -14.95 4.92 23.58
CA GLY A 400 -13.79 5.52 24.24
C GLY A 400 -12.45 4.93 23.75
N GLY A 401 -11.40 5.76 23.68
CA GLY A 401 -10.11 5.37 23.09
C GLY A 401 -9.47 4.13 23.72
N LYS A 402 -9.59 3.96 25.06
CA LYS A 402 -9.10 2.74 25.75
C LYS A 402 -9.88 1.48 25.40
N GLN A 403 -11.18 1.60 25.12
CA GLN A 403 -12.00 0.47 24.66
C GLN A 403 -11.63 0.09 23.24
N ALA A 404 -11.48 1.08 22.36
CA ALA A 404 -10.99 0.88 21.00
C ALA A 404 -9.56 0.29 20.98
N PHE A 405 -8.68 0.74 21.86
CA PHE A 405 -7.33 0.20 22.01
C PHE A 405 -7.35 -1.25 22.51
N ARG A 406 -8.27 -1.60 23.41
CA ARG A 406 -8.46 -2.99 23.85
C ARG A 406 -8.95 -3.88 22.71
N LEU A 407 -9.88 -3.42 21.89
CA LEU A 407 -10.32 -4.13 20.68
C LEU A 407 -9.13 -4.43 19.77
N TYR A 408 -8.27 -3.45 19.55
CA TYR A 408 -7.04 -3.59 18.78
C TYR A 408 -6.01 -4.53 19.41
N ASP A 409 -5.56 -4.25 20.64
CA ASP A 409 -4.43 -4.95 21.27
C ASP A 409 -4.79 -6.37 21.69
N THR A 410 -5.95 -6.56 22.31
CA THR A 410 -6.36 -7.84 22.88
C THR A 410 -7.04 -8.75 21.86
N TYR A 411 -7.90 -8.18 21.00
CA TYR A 411 -8.72 -8.96 20.07
C TYR A 411 -8.24 -8.86 18.61
N GLY A 412 -7.17 -8.11 18.35
CA GLY A 412 -6.60 -7.92 17.01
C GLY A 412 -7.50 -7.13 16.07
N PHE A 413 -8.52 -6.45 16.60
CA PHE A 413 -9.55 -5.79 15.84
C PHE A 413 -9.07 -4.39 15.42
N PRO A 414 -8.76 -4.16 14.13
CA PRO A 414 -8.15 -2.91 13.68
C PRO A 414 -8.99 -1.68 14.07
N ILE A 415 -8.32 -0.58 14.41
CA ILE A 415 -9.00 0.67 14.78
C ILE A 415 -9.87 1.18 13.62
N GLU A 416 -9.42 0.96 12.38
CA GLU A 416 -10.13 1.34 11.17
C GLU A 416 -11.50 0.63 11.08
N PHE A 417 -11.57 -0.64 11.47
CA PHE A 417 -12.85 -1.37 11.50
C PHE A 417 -13.72 -0.97 12.68
N THR A 418 -13.10 -0.67 13.81
CA THR A 418 -13.85 -0.13 14.96
C THR A 418 -14.51 1.18 14.57
N THR A 419 -13.80 2.05 13.85
CA THR A 419 -14.33 3.31 13.33
C THR A 419 -15.44 3.08 12.30
N GLU A 420 -15.20 2.27 11.26
CA GLU A 420 -16.19 2.02 10.20
C GLU A 420 -17.49 1.39 10.75
N LEU A 421 -17.37 0.41 11.65
CA LEU A 421 -18.53 -0.21 12.29
C LEU A 421 -19.26 0.72 13.26
N ALA A 422 -18.52 1.57 13.98
CA ALA A 422 -19.13 2.56 14.84
C ALA A 422 -19.98 3.52 14.01
N GLU A 423 -19.45 4.03 12.89
CA GLU A 423 -20.14 4.97 12.00
C GLU A 423 -21.42 4.36 11.41
N GLU A 424 -21.39 3.10 10.97
CA GLU A 424 -22.57 2.37 10.50
C GLU A 424 -23.67 2.26 11.56
N ARG A 425 -23.29 2.27 12.85
CA ARG A 425 -24.21 2.25 13.99
C ARG A 425 -24.55 3.64 14.52
N GLY A 426 -24.04 4.70 13.89
CA GLY A 426 -24.26 6.10 14.32
C GLY A 426 -23.39 6.54 15.50
N TYR A 427 -22.25 5.88 15.73
CA TYR A 427 -21.27 6.19 16.76
C TYR A 427 -19.95 6.66 16.15
N GLY A 428 -19.20 7.49 16.87
CA GLY A 428 -17.80 7.80 16.60
C GLY A 428 -16.85 6.93 17.43
N VAL A 429 -15.55 7.12 17.22
CA VAL A 429 -14.48 6.53 18.04
C VAL A 429 -13.54 7.63 18.49
N ASP A 430 -13.19 7.65 19.77
CA ASP A 430 -12.19 8.55 20.32
C ASP A 430 -10.78 8.11 19.89
N ARG A 431 -10.37 8.62 18.74
CA ARG A 431 -9.09 8.26 18.11
C ARG A 431 -7.89 8.86 18.85
N ALA A 432 -8.04 10.06 19.41
CA ALA A 432 -6.98 10.67 20.21
C ALA A 432 -6.69 9.84 21.47
N GLY A 433 -7.74 9.38 22.16
CA GLY A 433 -7.57 8.48 23.31
C GLY A 433 -7.04 7.09 22.92
N PHE A 434 -7.34 6.61 21.71
CA PHE A 434 -6.72 5.39 21.17
C PHE A 434 -5.20 5.59 20.98
N ASP A 435 -4.81 6.68 20.33
CA ASP A 435 -3.40 6.98 20.03
C ASP A 435 -2.59 7.18 21.32
N GLU A 436 -3.19 7.82 22.34
CA GLU A 436 -2.59 7.94 23.68
C GLU A 436 -2.37 6.56 24.31
N ALA A 437 -3.40 5.71 24.35
CA ALA A 437 -3.29 4.36 24.90
C ALA A 437 -2.29 3.49 24.13
N PHE A 438 -2.24 3.64 22.80
CA PHE A 438 -1.28 2.97 21.93
C PHE A 438 0.15 3.43 22.21
N LYS A 439 0.36 4.75 22.36
CA LYS A 439 1.66 5.33 22.69
C LYS A 439 2.13 4.89 24.09
N GLU A 440 1.27 4.91 25.10
CA GLU A 440 1.59 4.37 26.43
C GLU A 440 2.02 2.90 26.36
N HIS A 441 1.37 2.09 25.54
CA HIS A 441 1.73 0.69 25.33
C HIS A 441 3.09 0.54 24.63
N GLN A 442 3.36 1.37 23.62
CA GLN A 442 4.67 1.43 22.96
C GLN A 442 5.78 1.87 23.92
N GLU A 443 5.52 2.88 24.77
CA GLU A 443 6.48 3.39 25.75
C GLU A 443 6.78 2.37 26.85
N LYS A 444 5.77 1.64 27.34
CA LYS A 444 5.98 0.50 28.25
C LYS A 444 6.82 -0.60 27.59
N SER A 445 6.57 -0.87 26.31
CA SER A 445 7.37 -1.82 25.53
C SER A 445 8.79 -1.30 25.28
N ARG A 446 8.97 0.02 25.16
CA ARG A 446 10.27 0.72 24.97
C ARG A 446 11.07 0.90 26.26
N GLY A 447 10.43 1.04 27.41
CA GLY A 447 11.09 1.03 28.71
C GLY A 447 11.83 -0.29 28.96
N ASP A 448 11.31 -1.39 28.41
CA ASP A 448 12.03 -2.67 28.35
C ASP A 448 13.10 -2.73 27.21
N LEU A 449 13.15 -1.79 26.26
CA LEU A 449 14.07 -1.76 25.10
C LEU A 449 15.24 -0.79 25.26
N HIS A 450 15.15 0.27 26.07
CA HIS A 450 16.22 1.26 26.26
C HIS A 450 17.49 0.70 26.91
N ALA A 451 17.42 -0.51 27.42
CA ALA A 451 18.58 -1.21 27.93
C ALA A 451 19.31 -2.02 26.83
N GLY A 452 18.71 -2.18 25.64
CA GLY A 452 19.25 -2.93 24.50
C GLY A 452 19.94 -2.11 23.40
N GLU A 453 20.26 -0.83 23.62
CA GLU A 453 20.97 0.00 22.61
C GLU A 453 22.50 -0.26 22.53
N ALA A 454 23.03 -1.23 23.28
CA ALA A 454 24.39 -1.72 23.05
C ALA A 454 24.42 -2.87 22.02
N LYS A 455 25.53 -2.96 21.29
CA LYS A 455 25.78 -3.90 20.18
C LYS A 455 25.25 -5.32 20.48
N GLY A 456 24.14 -5.72 19.86
CA GLY A 456 23.54 -7.05 20.02
C GLY A 456 22.44 -7.20 21.09
N GLY A 457 21.94 -6.10 21.68
CA GLY A 457 20.90 -6.17 22.73
C GLY A 457 21.44 -6.47 24.12
N LEU A 458 22.76 -6.38 24.30
CA LEU A 458 23.51 -6.55 25.55
C LEU A 458 23.45 -5.28 26.40
N GLU A 459 23.03 -5.38 27.66
CA GLU A 459 23.16 -4.30 28.66
C GLU A 459 24.57 -4.20 29.26
N SER A 460 25.33 -5.29 29.20
CA SER A 460 26.57 -5.51 29.93
C SER A 460 27.54 -6.35 29.10
N HIS A 461 28.85 -6.19 29.35
CA HIS A 461 29.91 -7.03 28.78
C HIS A 461 30.40 -8.09 29.78
N SER A 462 29.59 -8.42 30.80
CA SER A 462 29.90 -9.50 31.72
C SER A 462 30.01 -10.84 31.00
N GLU A 463 30.72 -11.80 31.60
CA GLU A 463 30.80 -13.15 31.08
C GLU A 463 29.40 -13.78 30.90
N GLN A 464 28.49 -13.50 31.83
CA GLN A 464 27.12 -14.02 31.79
C GLN A 464 26.30 -13.41 30.65
N ALA A 465 26.43 -12.11 30.40
CA ALA A 465 25.76 -11.44 29.30
C ALA A 465 26.26 -11.98 27.93
N ILE A 466 27.56 -12.24 27.80
CA ILE A 466 28.16 -12.86 26.60
C ILE A 466 27.60 -14.28 26.37
N LYS A 467 27.44 -15.07 27.44
CA LYS A 467 26.79 -16.38 27.38
C LYS A 467 25.34 -16.25 26.89
N TYR A 468 24.56 -15.36 27.48
CA TYR A 468 23.18 -15.09 27.06
C TYR A 468 23.06 -14.62 25.60
N HIS A 469 24.01 -13.84 25.12
CA HIS A 469 24.03 -13.41 23.73
C HIS A 469 24.22 -14.58 22.77
N THR A 470 25.12 -15.51 23.08
CA THR A 470 25.29 -16.73 22.27
C THR A 470 24.07 -17.65 22.37
N ALA A 471 23.48 -17.78 23.56
CA ALA A 471 22.22 -18.51 23.75
C ALA A 471 21.06 -17.92 22.93
N THR A 472 21.08 -16.60 22.67
CA THR A 472 20.08 -15.92 21.83
C THR A 472 20.11 -16.40 20.37
N HIS A 473 21.30 -16.62 19.81
CA HIS A 473 21.45 -17.17 18.47
C HIS A 473 21.00 -18.63 18.37
N LEU A 474 21.36 -19.45 19.36
CA LEU A 474 20.87 -20.84 19.43
C LEU A 474 19.34 -20.89 19.54
N LEU A 475 18.74 -20.03 20.37
CA LEU A 475 17.30 -19.93 20.52
C LEU A 475 16.61 -19.51 19.20
N ASN A 476 17.16 -18.52 18.51
CA ASN A 476 16.63 -18.05 17.23
C ASN A 476 16.63 -19.17 16.17
N ALA A 477 17.74 -19.89 16.03
CA ALA A 477 17.87 -21.03 15.12
C ALA A 477 16.94 -22.20 15.51
N ALA A 478 16.83 -22.49 16.81
CA ALA A 478 15.92 -23.53 17.31
C ALA A 478 14.45 -23.19 17.04
N LEU A 479 14.03 -21.94 17.25
CA LEU A 479 12.67 -21.48 16.94
C LEU A 479 12.36 -21.61 15.44
N LYS A 480 13.31 -21.28 14.57
CA LYS A 480 13.15 -21.46 13.11
C LYS A 480 12.98 -22.93 12.72
N THR A 481 13.71 -23.82 13.40
CA THR A 481 13.68 -25.26 13.13
C THR A 481 12.40 -25.91 13.64
N VAL A 482 11.97 -25.59 14.86
CA VAL A 482 10.83 -26.23 15.52
C VAL A 482 9.49 -25.64 15.05
N LEU A 483 9.42 -24.33 14.84
CA LEU A 483 8.15 -23.65 14.54
C LEU A 483 7.96 -23.37 13.05
N SER A 484 8.86 -22.60 12.44
CA SER A 484 8.80 -22.22 11.03
C SER A 484 10.05 -21.44 10.61
N PRO A 485 10.59 -21.63 9.39
CA PRO A 485 11.69 -20.83 8.87
C PRO A 485 11.39 -19.32 8.82
N ASP A 486 10.11 -18.93 8.81
CA ASP A 486 9.66 -17.52 8.76
C ASP A 486 9.73 -16.82 10.13
N VAL A 487 10.11 -17.52 11.20
CA VAL A 487 10.33 -16.92 12.51
C VAL A 487 11.53 -15.99 12.43
N ASN A 488 11.33 -14.73 12.78
CA ASN A 488 12.35 -13.70 12.81
C ASN A 488 12.31 -12.95 14.14
N GLN A 489 13.48 -12.55 14.60
CA GLN A 489 13.62 -11.70 15.79
C GLN A 489 12.89 -10.37 15.60
N LYS A 490 12.11 -9.97 16.60
CA LYS A 490 11.41 -8.67 16.69
C LYS A 490 11.92 -7.80 17.83
N GLY A 491 12.65 -8.38 18.78
CA GLY A 491 13.29 -7.68 19.86
C GLY A 491 14.17 -8.62 20.68
N SER A 492 15.24 -8.09 21.27
CA SER A 492 16.05 -8.82 22.25
C SER A 492 16.49 -7.88 23.36
N ASN A 493 16.63 -8.39 24.57
CA ASN A 493 17.19 -7.68 25.71
C ASN A 493 17.89 -8.69 26.62
N ILE A 494 19.18 -8.47 26.86
CA ILE A 494 20.05 -9.36 27.63
C ILE A 494 20.60 -8.58 28.81
N THR A 495 20.35 -9.10 30.00
CA THR A 495 20.90 -8.60 31.27
C THR A 495 21.79 -9.67 31.90
N ASP A 496 22.48 -9.35 33.00
CA ASP A 496 23.29 -10.34 33.74
C ASP A 496 22.42 -11.43 34.39
N GLU A 497 21.11 -11.19 34.54
CA GLU A 497 20.19 -12.09 35.26
C GLU A 497 19.34 -12.95 34.31
N ARG A 498 19.01 -12.43 33.12
CA ARG A 498 18.06 -13.06 32.20
C ARG A 498 18.25 -12.58 30.77
N MET A 499 17.74 -13.39 29.84
CA MET A 499 17.51 -12.96 28.45
C MET A 499 16.03 -12.92 28.11
N ARG A 500 15.66 -11.95 27.27
CA ARG A 500 14.34 -11.77 26.67
C ARG A 500 14.49 -11.79 25.16
N PHE A 501 13.70 -12.65 24.51
CA PHE A 501 13.68 -12.78 23.07
C PHE A 501 12.25 -12.66 22.53
N ASP A 502 12.03 -11.70 21.65
CA ASP A 502 10.74 -11.46 21.00
C ASP A 502 10.82 -11.88 19.53
N PHE A 503 9.82 -12.61 19.03
CA PHE A 503 9.81 -13.16 17.67
C PHE A 503 8.40 -13.15 17.05
N ASN A 504 8.29 -13.11 15.73
CA ASN A 504 6.98 -13.17 15.07
C ASN A 504 6.42 -14.59 15.10
N PHE A 505 5.30 -14.74 15.82
CA PHE A 505 4.54 -15.98 15.85
C PHE A 505 3.10 -15.65 16.28
N SER A 506 2.11 -16.19 15.57
CA SER A 506 0.71 -15.74 15.66
C SER A 506 -0.09 -16.36 16.81
N ARG A 507 0.43 -17.42 17.43
CA ARG A 507 -0.22 -18.13 18.54
C ARG A 507 0.75 -18.39 19.69
N ALA A 508 0.23 -18.82 20.84
CA ALA A 508 1.07 -19.37 21.90
C ALA A 508 1.78 -20.63 21.41
N MET A 509 3.01 -20.83 21.88
CA MET A 509 3.72 -22.10 21.69
C MET A 509 3.01 -23.17 22.52
N THR A 510 2.90 -24.39 21.99
CA THR A 510 2.41 -25.51 22.79
C THR A 510 3.48 -25.93 23.82
N PRO A 511 3.10 -26.58 24.92
CA PRO A 511 4.08 -27.11 25.88
C PRO A 511 5.15 -28.00 25.22
N GLU A 512 4.77 -28.77 24.21
CA GLU A 512 5.65 -29.64 23.44
C GLU A 512 6.63 -28.84 22.58
N GLU A 513 6.19 -27.74 21.96
CA GLU A 513 7.06 -26.85 21.18
C GLU A 513 8.06 -26.11 22.07
N VAL A 514 7.61 -25.62 23.24
CA VAL A 514 8.51 -24.98 24.22
C VAL A 514 9.58 -25.97 24.65
N LYS A 515 9.17 -27.21 24.97
CA LYS A 515 10.09 -28.28 25.35
C LYS A 515 11.06 -28.64 24.21
N ALA A 516 10.57 -28.79 22.99
CA ALA A 516 11.40 -29.14 21.84
C ALA A 516 12.44 -28.05 21.51
N VAL A 517 12.08 -26.77 21.63
CA VAL A 517 13.03 -25.65 21.48
C VAL A 517 14.09 -25.69 22.57
N GLU A 518 13.69 -25.89 23.83
CA GLU A 518 14.63 -25.99 24.95
C GLU A 518 15.58 -27.19 24.81
N GLU A 519 15.07 -28.36 24.43
CA GLU A 519 15.86 -29.56 24.18
C GLU A 519 16.85 -29.36 23.04
N LEU A 520 16.44 -28.75 21.94
CA LEU A 520 17.30 -28.49 20.78
C LEU A 520 18.41 -27.49 21.11
N VAL A 521 18.13 -26.43 21.87
CA VAL A 521 19.18 -25.49 22.31
C VAL A 521 20.20 -26.23 23.19
N ASN A 522 19.73 -27.04 24.14
CA ASN A 522 20.62 -27.80 25.03
C ASN A 522 21.41 -28.89 24.30
N GLU A 523 20.84 -29.54 23.28
CA GLU A 523 21.56 -30.46 22.40
C GLU A 523 22.76 -29.74 21.76
N LYS A 524 22.55 -28.56 21.17
CA LYS A 524 23.60 -27.77 20.54
C LYS A 524 24.62 -27.19 21.52
N ILE A 525 24.22 -26.99 22.78
CA ILE A 525 25.17 -26.68 23.85
C ILE A 525 26.04 -27.91 24.17
N GLY A 526 25.44 -29.09 24.30
CA GLY A 526 26.14 -30.35 24.59
C GLY A 526 27.11 -30.82 23.50
N GLU A 527 26.90 -30.39 22.25
CA GLU A 527 27.82 -30.64 21.13
C GLU A 527 29.14 -29.83 21.20
N ASP A 528 29.25 -28.84 22.10
CA ASP A 528 30.42 -27.96 22.25
C ASP A 528 30.94 -27.36 20.92
N ILE A 529 30.02 -26.81 20.13
CA ILE A 529 30.28 -26.30 18.78
C ILE A 529 31.14 -25.03 18.87
N PRO A 530 32.25 -24.93 18.11
CA PRO A 530 33.03 -23.70 18.02
C PRO A 530 32.21 -22.52 17.46
N VAL A 531 32.31 -21.37 18.11
CA VAL A 531 31.74 -20.10 17.61
C VAL A 531 32.82 -19.37 16.82
N VAL A 532 32.61 -19.26 15.50
CA VAL A 532 33.62 -18.73 14.57
C VAL A 532 33.26 -17.31 14.16
N TYR A 533 34.20 -16.39 14.35
CA TYR A 533 34.11 -15.00 13.94
C TYR A 533 34.80 -14.77 12.59
N ARG A 534 34.16 -14.00 11.70
CA ARG A 534 34.77 -13.49 10.47
C ARG A 534 34.30 -12.06 10.17
N GLU A 535 35.15 -11.28 9.53
CA GLU A 535 34.78 -10.04 8.85
C GLU A 535 34.82 -10.29 7.34
N MET A 536 33.75 -9.93 6.65
CA MET A 536 33.59 -10.12 5.21
C MET A 536 32.69 -9.04 4.62
N SER A 537 32.62 -8.92 3.30
CA SER A 537 31.69 -7.99 2.66
C SER A 537 30.24 -8.43 2.86
N LEU A 538 29.30 -7.47 2.77
CA LEU A 538 27.87 -7.78 2.86
C LEU A 538 27.42 -8.76 1.75
N GLU A 539 28.02 -8.68 0.56
CA GLU A 539 27.73 -9.55 -0.57
C GLU A 539 28.20 -11.00 -0.30
N GLU A 540 29.43 -11.17 0.21
CA GLU A 540 29.96 -12.48 0.61
C GLU A 540 29.13 -13.09 1.74
N ALA A 541 28.76 -12.31 2.75
CA ALA A 541 27.93 -12.76 3.85
C ALA A 541 26.57 -13.29 3.36
N ARG A 542 25.94 -12.60 2.42
CA ARG A 542 24.68 -13.05 1.79
C ARG A 542 24.87 -14.30 0.96
N ALA A 543 25.98 -14.41 0.21
CA ALA A 543 26.31 -15.60 -0.57
C ALA A 543 26.56 -16.83 0.30
N GLU A 544 27.14 -16.66 1.49
CA GLU A 544 27.33 -17.71 2.50
C GLU A 544 26.11 -17.96 3.41
N HIS A 545 24.96 -17.35 3.09
CA HIS A 545 23.70 -17.48 3.82
C HIS A 545 23.71 -16.99 5.28
N PHE A 546 24.52 -15.98 5.59
CA PHE A 546 24.40 -15.26 6.86
C PHE A 546 23.13 -14.41 6.87
N VAL A 547 22.41 -14.44 7.99
CA VAL A 547 21.15 -13.70 8.17
C VAL A 547 21.40 -12.47 9.05
N GLY A 548 20.91 -11.32 8.63
CA GLY A 548 20.92 -10.08 9.42
C GLY A 548 19.53 -9.70 9.92
N VAL A 549 19.44 -9.05 11.08
CA VAL A 549 18.15 -8.65 11.68
C VAL A 549 17.66 -7.29 11.16
N PHE A 550 18.59 -6.42 10.70
CA PHE A 550 18.28 -5.06 10.23
C PHE A 550 19.15 -4.68 9.01
N ASP A 551 18.69 -5.02 7.80
CA ASP A 551 19.42 -4.76 6.54
C ASP A 551 19.86 -3.29 6.36
N SER A 552 19.11 -2.33 6.92
CA SER A 552 19.38 -0.89 6.80
C SER A 552 20.52 -0.37 7.70
N LYS A 553 21.19 -1.23 8.47
CA LYS A 553 22.24 -0.83 9.45
C LYS A 553 23.64 -1.32 9.12
N TYR A 554 23.82 -2.09 8.05
CA TYR A 554 25.12 -2.67 7.71
C TYR A 554 25.90 -1.77 6.74
N GLY A 555 27.19 -1.55 7.02
CA GLY A 555 28.13 -0.94 6.07
C GLY A 555 28.72 -1.97 5.10
N ASP A 556 29.72 -1.57 4.30
CA ASP A 556 30.32 -2.41 3.25
C ASP A 556 30.98 -3.70 3.79
N VAL A 557 31.48 -3.66 5.04
CA VAL A 557 32.06 -4.81 5.76
C VAL A 557 31.21 -5.14 6.98
N VAL A 558 30.85 -6.40 7.13
CA VAL A 558 30.02 -6.92 8.22
C VAL A 558 30.78 -7.91 9.09
N LYS A 559 30.44 -7.91 10.39
CA LYS A 559 30.88 -8.91 11.37
C LYS A 559 29.91 -10.07 11.35
N THR A 560 30.46 -11.28 11.22
CA THR A 560 29.67 -12.51 11.11
C THR A 560 30.12 -13.50 12.18
N TYR A 561 29.14 -14.18 12.77
CA TYR A 561 29.36 -15.26 13.72
C TYR A 561 28.61 -16.51 13.26
N SER A 562 29.31 -17.63 13.22
CA SER A 562 28.71 -18.94 12.90
C SER A 562 28.90 -19.94 14.04
N ILE A 563 27.83 -20.66 14.37
CA ILE A 563 27.82 -21.79 15.28
C ILE A 563 27.52 -23.03 14.43
N GLY A 564 28.57 -23.60 13.85
CA GLY A 564 28.46 -24.61 12.80
C GLY A 564 27.55 -24.15 11.64
N GLU A 565 26.78 -25.08 11.10
CA GLU A 565 25.71 -24.79 10.13
C GLU A 565 24.36 -24.45 10.79
N PHE A 566 24.27 -24.56 12.12
CA PHE A 566 23.02 -24.38 12.83
C PHE A 566 22.60 -22.92 12.93
N SER A 567 23.56 -22.01 13.13
CA SER A 567 23.31 -20.57 13.19
C SER A 567 24.41 -19.80 12.47
N LYS A 568 24.02 -18.94 11.53
CA LYS A 568 24.91 -18.03 10.78
C LYS A 568 24.29 -16.64 10.76
N GLU A 569 24.83 -15.73 11.57
CA GLU A 569 24.24 -14.41 11.76
C GLU A 569 25.25 -13.25 11.63
N MET A 570 24.78 -12.13 11.08
CA MET A 570 25.52 -10.87 11.03
C MET A 570 25.33 -10.12 12.36
N CYS A 571 26.27 -10.28 13.28
CA CYS A 571 26.19 -9.77 14.65
C CYS A 571 27.45 -8.98 15.05
N GLY A 572 27.25 -7.88 15.79
CA GLY A 572 28.33 -6.99 16.23
C GLY A 572 28.71 -7.11 17.72
N GLY A 573 28.04 -7.98 18.48
CA GLY A 573 28.27 -8.17 19.91
C GLY A 573 29.26 -9.31 20.21
N PRO A 574 29.86 -9.34 21.41
CA PRO A 574 30.76 -10.43 21.83
C PRO A 574 30.01 -11.77 21.99
N HIS A 575 30.72 -12.87 21.77
CA HIS A 575 30.23 -14.25 21.94
C HIS A 575 31.23 -15.09 22.75
N VAL A 576 30.75 -16.20 23.30
CA VAL A 576 31.63 -17.24 23.85
C VAL A 576 32.43 -17.91 22.73
N THR A 577 33.48 -18.65 23.05
CA THR A 577 34.30 -19.31 22.02
C THR A 577 33.71 -20.64 21.56
N ARG A 578 32.87 -21.27 22.38
CA ARG A 578 32.22 -22.55 22.10
C ARG A 578 30.91 -22.69 22.89
N THR A 579 29.94 -23.40 22.34
CA THR A 579 28.60 -23.50 22.94
C THR A 579 28.58 -24.23 24.29
N GLY A 580 29.56 -25.09 24.59
CA GLY A 580 29.64 -25.78 25.88
C GLY A 580 29.92 -24.86 27.07
N GLU A 581 30.34 -23.62 26.84
CA GLU A 581 30.52 -22.61 27.89
C GLU A 581 29.19 -22.10 28.48
N LEU A 582 28.05 -22.41 27.83
CA LEU A 582 26.74 -21.85 28.17
C LEU A 582 26.06 -22.53 29.37
N GLY A 583 26.49 -23.72 29.78
CA GLY A 583 25.82 -24.46 30.86
C GLY A 583 24.51 -25.09 30.39
N HIS A 584 23.41 -24.89 31.12
CA HIS A 584 22.11 -25.43 30.76
C HIS A 584 21.09 -24.32 30.43
N PHE A 585 20.47 -24.37 29.25
CA PHE A 585 19.48 -23.37 28.83
C PHE A 585 18.07 -23.74 29.28
N LYS A 586 17.32 -22.76 29.79
CA LYS A 586 15.95 -22.97 30.27
C LYS A 586 15.02 -21.82 29.96
N ILE A 587 13.86 -22.13 29.38
CA ILE A 587 12.76 -21.20 29.14
C ILE A 587 11.95 -21.06 30.43
N VAL A 588 12.01 -19.89 31.04
CA VAL A 588 11.27 -19.57 32.27
C VAL A 588 9.82 -19.22 31.95
N LYS A 589 9.59 -18.51 30.84
CA LYS A 589 8.26 -18.04 30.46
C LYS A 589 8.14 -17.78 28.97
N GLU A 590 7.01 -18.20 28.41
CA GLU A 590 6.54 -17.82 27.08
C GLU A 590 5.22 -17.03 27.24
N GLN A 591 5.07 -15.90 26.56
CA GLN A 591 3.86 -15.07 26.63
C GLN A 591 3.68 -14.20 25.38
N SER A 592 2.45 -13.68 25.20
CA SER A 592 2.19 -12.68 24.16
C SER A 592 2.94 -11.38 24.46
N SER A 593 3.59 -10.79 23.47
CA SER A 593 4.16 -9.44 23.56
C SER A 593 3.26 -8.40 22.92
N SER A 594 2.70 -8.71 21.75
CA SER A 594 1.73 -7.92 21.00
C SER A 594 1.12 -8.80 19.92
N ALA A 595 0.16 -8.28 19.15
CA ALA A 595 -0.48 -9.04 18.06
C ALA A 595 0.56 -9.58 17.06
N GLY A 596 0.66 -10.91 16.97
CA GLY A 596 1.59 -11.61 16.08
C GLY A 596 3.04 -11.69 16.58
N VAL A 597 3.32 -11.29 17.82
CA VAL A 597 4.66 -11.34 18.43
C VAL A 597 4.60 -12.06 19.78
N ARG A 598 5.47 -13.07 19.94
CA ARG A 598 5.64 -13.84 21.18
C ARG A 598 6.95 -13.46 21.86
N ARG A 599 7.00 -13.62 23.17
CA ARG A 599 8.15 -13.27 24.03
C ARG A 599 8.54 -14.48 24.87
N ILE A 600 9.80 -14.88 24.76
CA ILE A 600 10.45 -15.85 25.63
C ILE A 600 11.33 -15.11 26.62
N LYS A 601 11.24 -15.51 27.89
CA LYS A 601 12.24 -15.20 28.92
C LYS A 601 12.96 -16.49 29.28
N ALA A 602 14.29 -16.48 29.23
CA ALA A 602 15.12 -17.64 29.48
C ALA A 602 16.32 -17.30 30.38
N ILE A 603 16.89 -18.34 30.99
CA ILE A 603 18.07 -18.29 31.85
C ILE A 603 19.07 -19.39 31.44
N LEU A 604 20.31 -19.24 31.92
CA LEU A 604 21.35 -20.27 31.86
C LEU A 604 21.64 -20.75 33.29
N GLU A 605 21.60 -22.06 33.53
CA GLU A 605 21.83 -22.74 34.82
C GLU A 605 23.19 -23.45 34.87
#